data_AF-A0A381ZHP9-F1
#
_entry.id   AF-A0A381ZHP9-F1
#
_cell.length_a   1.000
_cell.length_b   1.000
_cell.length_c   1.000
_cell.angle_alpha   90.00
_cell.angle_beta   90.00
_cell.angle_gamma   90.00
#
_symmetry.space_group_name_H-M   'P 1'
#
loop_
_entity.id
_entity.type
_entity.pdbx_description
1 polymer ?
#
loop_
_entity_poly.entity_id
_entity_poly.type
_entity_poly.pdbx_seq_one_letter_code
_entity_poly.pdbx_strand_id
1 'polypeptide(L)'
;MSIASNLCEWLAKRWLTLFFMMVFLVFGLGGFSGLAHSQADPGRFEVRSASTDFRSGVCFLNALVEYRLSSDARNALDSGVTLAI
;
A
#
# COMPACT_ATOMS: atom_id res chain seq x y z
N MET A 1 53.92 18.77 9.26
CA MET A 1 52.49 18.43 9.15
C MET A 1 51.72 19.71 8.86
N SER A 2 51.07 19.78 7.69
CA SER A 2 50.55 21.03 7.12
C SER A 2 49.22 21.42 7.76
N ILE A 3 49.09 22.67 8.19
CA ILE A 3 47.86 23.26 8.76
C ILE A 3 46.62 23.04 7.87
N ALA A 4 46.84 22.92 6.56
CA ALA A 4 45.80 22.66 5.57
C ALA A 4 45.09 21.31 5.77
N SER A 5 45.79 20.26 6.24
CA SER A 5 45.17 18.94 6.43
C SER A 5 44.25 18.93 7.65
N ASN A 6 44.66 19.56 8.75
CA ASN A 6 43.86 19.66 9.98
C ASN A 6 42.59 20.52 9.78
N LEU A 7 42.69 21.58 8.97
CA LEU A 7 41.54 22.43 8.63
C LEU A 7 40.54 21.69 7.74
N CYS A 8 41.02 20.94 6.74
CA CYS A 8 40.19 20.14 5.86
C CYS A 8 39.45 19.03 6.62
N GLU A 9 40.13 18.35 7.54
CA GLU A 9 39.56 17.31 8.38
C GLU A 9 38.48 17.86 9.33
N TRP A 10 38.71 19.04 9.91
CA TRP A 10 37.72 19.71 10.76
C TRP A 10 36.48 20.16 9.96
N LEU A 11 36.69 20.74 8.78
CA LEU A 11 35.60 21.16 7.89
C LEU A 11 34.80 19.96 7.39
N ALA A 12 35.46 18.88 6.97
CA ALA A 12 34.81 17.65 6.52
C ALA A 12 33.95 17.02 7.62
N LYS A 13 34.48 16.96 8.85
CA LYS A 13 33.75 16.42 10.00
C LYS A 13 32.54 17.27 10.36
N ARG A 14 32.67 18.61 10.31
CA ARG A 14 31.55 19.54 10.54
C ARG A 14 30.48 19.39 9.47
N TRP A 15 30.87 19.27 8.21
CA TRP A 15 29.96 19.14 7.07
C TRP A 15 29.20 17.81 7.10
N LEU A 16 29.89 16.72 7.45
CA LEU A 16 29.28 15.40 7.64
C LEU A 16 28.22 15.42 8.75
N THR A 17 28.52 16.05 9.89
CA THR A 17 27.55 16.18 10.98
C THR A 17 26.31 16.96 10.55
N LEU A 18 26.47 18.06 9.82
CA LEU A 18 25.34 18.85 9.31
C LEU A 18 24.51 18.08 8.30
N PHE A 19 25.15 17.31 7.43
CA PHE A 19 24.47 16.43 6.47
C PHE A 19 23.61 15.40 7.19
N PHE A 20 24.16 14.68 8.18
CA PHE A 20 23.39 13.72 8.97
C PHE A 20 22.26 14.36 9.75
N MET A 21 22.45 15.58 10.27
CA MET A 21 21.42 16.31 11.01
C MET A 21 20.27 16.75 10.10
N MET A 22 20.57 17.21 8.87
CA MET A 22 19.56 17.49 7.84
C MET A 22 18.78 16.24 7.44
N VAL A 23 19.47 15.12 7.18
CA VAL A 23 18.82 13.82 6.90
C VAL A 23 17.91 13.45 8.07
N PHE A 24 18.39 13.49 9.30
CA PHE A 24 17.57 13.17 10.47
C PHE A 24 16.38 14.13 10.63
N LEU A 25 16.51 15.42 10.28
CA LEU A 25 15.40 16.37 10.34
C LEU A 25 14.35 16.09 9.26
N VAL A 26 14.79 15.76 8.03
CA VAL A 26 13.91 15.39 6.91
C VAL A 26 13.18 14.08 7.19
N PHE A 27 13.86 13.07 7.74
CA PHE A 27 13.27 11.74 7.98
C PHE A 27 12.62 11.59 9.36
N GLY A 28 13.06 12.35 10.37
CA GLY A 28 12.60 12.25 11.76
C GLY A 28 11.49 13.24 12.13
N LEU A 29 11.44 14.43 11.50
CA LEU A 29 10.34 15.40 11.65
C LEU A 29 9.44 15.47 10.43
N GLY A 30 9.93 15.12 9.24
CA GLY A 30 9.11 14.86 8.06
C GLY A 30 8.39 13.53 8.23
N GLY A 31 7.41 13.51 9.13
CA GLY A 31 6.45 12.42 9.21
C GLY A 31 5.95 12.10 7.80
N PHE A 32 5.86 10.81 7.50
CA PHE A 32 5.09 10.28 6.39
C PHE A 32 3.60 10.64 6.56
N SER A 33 3.27 11.93 6.49
CA SER A 33 1.91 12.44 6.34
C SER A 33 1.58 12.56 4.85
N GLY A 34 2.21 11.72 4.03
CA GLY A 34 2.02 11.62 2.60
C GLY A 34 1.25 10.35 2.29
N LEU A 35 -0.06 10.52 2.13
CA LEU A 35 -0.95 9.63 1.38
C LEU A 35 -1.28 8.28 2.07
N ALA A 36 -1.94 8.35 3.22
CA ALA A 36 -3.15 7.53 3.36
C ALA A 36 -4.17 8.05 2.32
N HIS A 37 -3.88 7.80 1.04
CA HIS A 37 -4.90 7.88 0.02
C HIS A 37 -5.93 6.87 0.49
N SER A 38 -7.11 7.34 0.93
CA SER A 38 -8.29 6.48 1.02
C SER A 38 -8.56 6.01 -0.40
N GLN A 39 -7.81 5.00 -0.80
CA GLN A 39 -7.97 4.32 -2.06
C GLN A 39 -9.34 3.68 -1.91
N ALA A 40 -10.34 4.32 -2.53
CA ALA A 40 -11.71 3.85 -2.52
C ALA A 40 -11.69 2.35 -2.83
N ASP A 41 -12.16 1.51 -1.90
CA ASP A 41 -12.27 0.06 -2.08
C ASP A 41 -13.40 -0.13 -3.10
N PRO A 42 -13.10 -0.34 -4.40
CA PRO A 42 -14.11 -0.29 -5.45
C PRO A 42 -15.03 -1.52 -5.43
N GLY A 43 -14.91 -2.36 -4.40
CA GLY A 43 -15.40 -3.72 -4.40
C GLY A 43 -14.45 -4.62 -5.18
N ARG A 44 -14.50 -5.91 -4.89
CA ARG A 44 -13.66 -6.91 -5.55
C ARG A 44 -14.51 -8.09 -5.96
N PHE A 45 -14.30 -8.52 -7.20
CA PHE A 45 -14.81 -9.79 -7.70
C PHE A 45 -13.62 -10.73 -7.89
N GLU A 46 -13.63 -11.86 -7.21
CA GLU A 46 -12.52 -12.82 -7.28
C GLU A 46 -13.04 -14.25 -7.42
N VAL A 47 -12.49 -14.98 -8.39
CA VAL A 47 -12.74 -16.40 -8.54
C VAL A 47 -11.77 -17.15 -7.62
N ARG A 48 -12.29 -17.72 -6.53
CA ARG A 48 -11.47 -18.41 -5.53
C ARG A 48 -11.03 -19.79 -5.99
N SER A 49 -11.91 -20.49 -6.69
CA SER A 49 -11.61 -21.78 -7.27
C SER A 49 -12.52 -22.06 -8.46
N ALA A 50 -12.01 -22.81 -9.42
CA ALA A 50 -12.79 -23.41 -10.48
C ALA A 50 -12.21 -24.79 -10.75
N SER A 51 -13.06 -25.81 -10.77
CA SER A 51 -12.70 -27.15 -11.17
C SER A 51 -13.72 -27.70 -12.13
N THR A 52 -13.24 -28.54 -13.03
CA THR A 52 -14.08 -29.27 -13.97
C THR A 52 -13.89 -30.76 -13.76
N ASP A 53 -14.98 -31.51 -13.82
CA ASP A 53 -14.97 -32.97 -13.74
C ASP A 53 -15.78 -33.51 -14.93
N PHE A 54 -15.26 -34.53 -15.60
CA PHE A 54 -15.92 -35.14 -16.75
C PHE A 54 -16.27 -36.58 -16.41
N ARG A 55 -17.57 -36.86 -16.29
CA ARG A 55 -18.08 -38.18 -15.93
C ARG A 55 -19.13 -38.64 -16.92
N SER A 56 -18.89 -39.82 -17.50
CA SER A 56 -19.85 -40.50 -18.39
C SER A 56 -20.38 -39.61 -19.53
N GLY A 57 -19.51 -38.78 -20.12
CA GLY A 57 -19.91 -37.88 -21.21
C GLY A 57 -20.42 -36.50 -20.78
N VAL A 58 -20.56 -36.24 -19.47
CA VAL A 58 -21.08 -34.98 -18.93
C VAL A 58 -19.95 -34.20 -18.26
N CYS A 59 -19.84 -32.91 -18.61
CA CYS A 59 -18.89 -31.98 -17.99
C CYS A 59 -19.58 -31.22 -16.85
N PHE A 60 -19.01 -31.31 -15.65
CA PHE A 60 -19.42 -30.58 -14.46
C PHE A 60 -18.43 -29.45 -14.22
N LEU A 61 -18.92 -28.23 -14.04
CA LEU A 61 -18.14 -27.08 -13.61
C LEU A 61 -18.53 -26.75 -12.17
N ASN A 62 -17.55 -26.74 -11.28
CA ASN A 62 -17.70 -26.26 -9.91
C ASN A 62 -16.82 -25.02 -9.74
N ALA A 63 -17.43 -23.87 -9.50
CA ALA A 63 -16.72 -22.62 -9.31
C ALA A 63 -17.17 -21.91 -8.03
N LEU A 64 -16.21 -21.40 -7.27
CA LEU A 64 -16.44 -20.57 -6.11
C LEU A 64 -16.01 -19.13 -6.43
N VAL A 65 -16.96 -18.22 -6.35
CA VAL A 65 -16.76 -16.80 -6.61
C VAL A 65 -17.04 -16.03 -5.33
N GLU A 66 -16.13 -15.15 -4.96
CA GLU A 66 -16.30 -14.21 -3.87
C GLU A 66 -16.54 -12.80 -4.43
N TYR A 67 -17.64 -12.20 -3.99
CA TYR A 67 -17.96 -10.82 -4.30
C TYR A 67 -17.95 -10.00 -3.02
N ARG A 68 -17.07 -9.00 -2.99
CA ARG A 68 -16.97 -8.03 -1.90
C ARG A 68 -17.48 -6.69 -2.39
N LEU A 69 -18.50 -6.17 -1.71
CA LEU A 69 -19.04 -4.84 -1.96
C LEU A 69 -18.00 -3.76 -1.70
N SER A 70 -18.07 -2.68 -2.47
CA SER A 70 -17.36 -1.44 -2.16
C SER A 70 -17.80 -0.90 -0.80
N SER A 71 -16.98 -0.03 -0.21
CA SER A 71 -17.36 0.67 1.02
C SER A 71 -18.68 1.41 0.87
N ASP A 72 -18.88 2.07 -0.27
CA ASP A 72 -20.06 2.90 -0.52
C ASP A 72 -21.31 2.04 -0.71
N ALA A 73 -21.20 0.92 -1.43
CA ALA A 73 -22.30 -0.02 -1.60
C ALA A 73 -22.66 -0.69 -0.27
N ARG A 74 -21.67 -1.06 0.55
CA ARG A 74 -21.91 -1.60 1.89
C ARG A 74 -22.61 -0.58 2.78
N ASN A 75 -22.18 0.68 2.78
CA ASN A 75 -22.83 1.76 3.55
C ASN A 75 -24.26 2.03 3.07
N ALA A 76 -24.51 1.98 1.75
CA ALA A 76 -25.85 2.09 1.19
C ALA A 76 -26.75 0.94 1.67
N LEU A 77 -26.24 -0.29 1.69
CA LEU A 77 -26.97 -1.44 2.21
C LEU A 77 -27.25 -1.31 3.72
N ASP A 78 -26.27 -0.88 4.51
CA ASP A 78 -26.42 -0.67 5.96
C ASP A 78 -27.44 0.44 6.28
N SER A 79 -27.57 1.43 5.39
CA SER A 79 -28.61 2.46 5.49
C SER A 79 -29.99 2.03 4.99
N GLY A 80 -30.16 0.77 4.57
CA GLY A 80 -31.43 0.20 4.13
C GLY A 80 -31.76 0.45 2.65
N VAL A 81 -30.82 0.97 1.87
CA VAL A 81 -31.00 1.14 0.43
C VAL A 81 -30.80 -0.20 -0.25
N THR A 82 -31.79 -0.62 -1.05
CA THR A 82 -31.66 -1.84 -1.86
C THR A 82 -30.59 -1.64 -2.93
N LEU A 83 -29.58 -2.51 -2.92
CA LEU A 83 -28.58 -2.57 -3.98
C LEU A 83 -29.16 -3.33 -5.18
N ALA A 84 -29.17 -2.71 -6.35
CA ALA A 84 -29.41 -3.40 -7.61
C ALA A 84 -28.10 -4.06 -8.06
N ILE A 85 -28.04 -5.39 -7.99
CA ILE A 85 -26.92 -6.22 -8.44
C ILE A 85 -27.15 -6.75 -9.85
#